data_AF-A0A2U8WWF8-F1
#
_entry.id   AF-A0A2U8WWF8-F1
#
_cell.length_a   1.000
_cell.length_b   1.000
_cell.length_c   1.000
_cell.angle_alpha   90.00
_cell.angle_beta   90.00
_cell.angle_gamma   90.00
#
_symmetry.space_group_name_H-M   'P 1'
#
loop_
_entity.id
_entity.type
_entity.pdbx_description
1 polymer ?
#
loop_
_entity_poly.entity_id
_entity_poly.type
_entity_poly.pdbx_seq_one_letter_code
_entity_poly.pdbx_strand_id
1 'polypeptide(L)'
;MPTIDLPAAGPATCIVVESRSLDGARIAVRITASEALSGRYSLQVRKSDAAGSAVMEQAGGFATGAGETRGFGQVLVSVAPAGELVLDARIAFNGTTVRCGHQRTDSL
;
A
#
# COMPACT_ATOMS: atom_id res chain seq x y z
N MET A 1 -22.07 10.35 3.56
CA MET A 1 -21.25 10.29 2.33
C MET A 1 -19.79 10.21 2.79
N PRO A 2 -19.04 9.15 2.48
CA PRO A 2 -17.62 9.09 2.86
C PRO A 2 -16.84 10.09 2.01
N THR A 3 -16.13 11.02 2.65
CA THR A 3 -15.23 11.96 1.99
C THR A 3 -13.98 11.20 1.58
N ILE A 4 -13.83 10.96 0.27
CA ILE A 4 -12.60 10.44 -0.31
C ILE A 4 -11.68 11.64 -0.49
N ASP A 5 -10.61 11.71 0.29
CA ASP A 5 -9.51 12.64 0.06
C ASP A 5 -8.74 12.09 -1.17
N LEU A 6 -9.11 12.56 -2.37
CA LEU A 6 -8.40 12.17 -3.60
C LEU A 6 -7.07 12.94 -3.64
N PRO A 7 -5.91 12.24 -3.69
CA PRO A 7 -4.66 12.91 -3.98
C PRO A 7 -4.75 13.58 -5.35
N ALA A 8 -4.12 14.76 -5.48
CA ALA A 8 -4.10 15.57 -6.68
C ALA A 8 -3.89 14.72 -7.95
N ALA A 9 -4.63 15.05 -9.02
CA ALA A 9 -4.65 14.37 -10.31
C ALA A 9 -3.27 14.38 -11.00
N GLY A 10 -2.34 13.59 -10.46
CA GLY A 10 -1.06 13.27 -11.05
C GLY A 10 -1.19 12.07 -11.99
N PRO A 11 -0.12 11.71 -12.70
CA PRO A 11 -0.13 10.63 -13.68
C PRO A 11 -0.31 9.22 -13.07
N ALA A 12 -0.38 9.13 -11.74
CA ALA A 12 -0.61 7.89 -11.02
C ALA A 12 -1.40 8.07 -9.73
N THR A 13 -2.34 7.17 -9.49
CA THR A 13 -2.99 6.96 -8.20
C THR A 13 -2.28 5.79 -7.50
N CYS A 14 -1.95 5.96 -6.22
CA CYS A 14 -1.37 4.90 -5.40
C CYS A 14 -2.25 4.60 -4.19
N ILE A 15 -2.54 3.32 -3.96
CA ILE A 15 -3.24 2.84 -2.77
C ILE A 15 -2.52 1.63 -2.16
N VAL A 16 -2.54 1.54 -0.84
CA VAL A 16 -2.19 0.33 -0.09
C VAL A 16 -3.47 -0.38 0.25
N VAL A 17 -3.63 -1.61 -0.25
CA VAL A 17 -4.76 -2.47 0.07
C VAL A 17 -4.38 -3.35 1.25
N GLU A 18 -5.15 -3.27 2.32
CA GLU A 18 -5.07 -4.15 3.49
C GLU A 18 -6.29 -5.08 3.47
N SER A 19 -6.06 -6.39 3.42
CA SER A 19 -7.11 -7.41 3.53
C SER A 19 -6.86 -8.26 4.77
N ARG A 20 -7.74 -8.15 5.77
CA ARG A 20 -7.63 -8.91 7.02
C ARG A 20 -8.45 -10.21 6.97
N SER A 21 -7.89 -11.25 7.56
CA SER A 21 -8.56 -12.53 7.86
C SER A 21 -8.11 -13.06 9.22
N LEU A 22 -8.62 -14.23 9.62
CA LEU A 22 -8.19 -14.91 10.84
C LEU A 22 -6.70 -15.34 10.82
N ASP A 23 -6.13 -15.51 9.63
CA ASP A 23 -4.73 -15.95 9.44
C ASP A 23 -3.74 -14.77 9.44
N GLY A 24 -4.23 -13.52 9.48
CA GLY A 24 -3.44 -12.30 9.46
C GLY A 24 -3.92 -11.29 8.42
N ALA A 25 -3.03 -10.37 8.05
CA ALA A 25 -3.31 -9.32 7.07
C ALA A 25 -2.44 -9.46 5.82
N ARG A 26 -3.07 -9.43 4.65
CA ARG A 26 -2.40 -9.32 3.36
C ARG A 26 -2.34 -7.85 2.97
N ILE A 27 -1.15 -7.36 2.68
CA ILE A 27 -0.90 -5.98 2.28
C ILE A 27 -0.32 -5.98 0.87
N ALA A 28 -0.81 -5.11 0.01
CA ALA A 28 -0.26 -4.90 -1.32
C ALA A 28 -0.38 -3.43 -1.73
N VAL A 29 0.64 -2.90 -2.40
CA VAL A 29 0.57 -1.59 -3.03
C VAL A 29 0.01 -1.76 -4.44
N ARG A 30 -0.96 -0.92 -4.82
CA ARG A 30 -1.50 -0.84 -6.17
C ARG A 30 -1.26 0.55 -6.73
N ILE A 31 -0.73 0.60 -7.94
CA ILE A 31 -0.64 1.81 -8.75
C ILE A 31 -1.60 1.66 -9.92
N THR A 32 -2.33 2.72 -10.22
CA THR A 32 -3.01 2.93 -11.51
C THR A 32 -2.40 4.16 -12.16
N ALA A 33 -1.82 4.01 -13.34
CA ALA A 33 -1.19 5.12 -14.05
C ALA A 33 -1.97 5.48 -15.33
N SER A 34 -2.12 6.78 -15.60
CA SER A 34 -2.74 7.27 -16.85
C SER A 34 -1.79 7.15 -18.05
N GLU A 35 -0.49 7.05 -17.80
CA GLU A 35 0.57 6.92 -18.79
C GLU A 35 1.59 5.86 -18.36
N ALA A 36 2.50 5.48 -19.27
CA ALA A 36 3.57 4.54 -18.92
C ALA A 36 4.48 5.18 -17.88
N LEU A 37 4.66 4.51 -16.74
CA LEU A 37 5.38 5.05 -15.59
C LEU A 37 6.34 4.02 -15.03
N SER A 38 7.55 4.46 -14.69
CA SER A 38 8.51 3.65 -13.93
C SER A 38 9.05 4.46 -12.77
N GLY A 39 9.42 3.76 -11.70
CA GLY A 39 9.82 4.42 -10.48
C GLY A 39 10.25 3.46 -9.38
N ARG A 40 10.29 3.99 -8.17
CA ARG A 40 10.67 3.27 -6.95
C ARG A 40 9.51 3.31 -5.97
N TYR A 41 9.34 2.25 -5.19
CA TYR A 41 8.41 2.23 -4.08
C TYR A 41 9.14 1.96 -2.77
N SER A 42 8.52 2.39 -1.68
CA SER A 42 8.86 2.01 -0.32
C SER A 42 7.57 1.68 0.44
N LEU A 43 7.60 0.65 1.26
CA LEU A 43 6.51 0.21 2.12
C LEU A 43 7.09 -0.08 3.51
N GLN A 44 6.59 0.60 4.51
CA GLN A 44 6.79 0.28 5.92
C GLN A 44 5.49 -0.25 6.49
N VAL A 45 5.57 -1.38 7.19
CA VAL A 45 4.47 -1.97 7.93
C VAL A 45 4.88 -2.09 9.39
N ARG A 46 4.08 -1.52 10.29
CA ARG A 46 4.29 -1.62 11.73
C ARG A 46 3.12 -2.38 12.34
N LYS A 47 3.42 -3.50 12.97
CA LYS A 47 2.49 -4.33 13.74
C LYS A 47 2.64 -4.06 15.22
N SER A 48 1.53 -4.03 15.94
CA SER A 48 1.51 -4.12 17.40
C SER A 48 0.31 -4.97 17.85
N ASP A 49 0.57 -6.11 18.48
CA ASP A 49 -0.47 -6.95 19.09
C ASP A 49 0.03 -7.62 20.39
N ALA A 50 -0.77 -8.51 20.97
CA ALA A 50 -0.43 -9.21 22.21
C ALA A 50 0.83 -10.09 22.13
N ALA A 51 1.24 -10.48 20.91
CA ALA A 51 2.49 -11.22 20.70
C ALA A 51 3.71 -10.29 20.59
N GLY A 52 3.50 -8.97 20.52
CA GLY A 52 4.53 -7.95 20.48
C GLY A 52 4.44 -7.05 19.25
N SER A 53 5.52 -6.30 19.03
CA SER A 53 5.62 -5.32 17.95
C SER A 53 6.66 -5.73 16.92
N ALA A 54 6.38 -5.44 15.64
CA ALA A 54 7.29 -5.69 14.54
C ALA A 54 7.26 -4.53 13.55
N VAL A 55 8.41 -4.25 12.92
CA VAL A 55 8.54 -3.31 11.81
C VAL A 55 9.09 -4.07 10.62
N MET A 56 8.45 -3.92 9.47
CA MET A 56 8.83 -4.54 8.22
C MET A 56 8.98 -3.45 7.19
N GLU A 57 10.08 -3.48 6.44
CA GLU A 57 10.39 -2.50 5.41
C GLU A 57 10.72 -3.19 4.10
N GLN A 58 10.16 -2.68 3.02
CA GLN A 58 10.40 -3.16 1.68
C GLN A 58 10.53 -1.99 0.72
N ALA A 59 11.47 -2.10 -0.22
CA ALA A 59 11.61 -1.14 -1.29
C ALA A 59 11.97 -1.86 -2.59
N GLY A 60 11.60 -1.27 -3.72
CA GLY A 60 11.88 -1.87 -5.02
C GLY A 60 11.57 -0.94 -6.19
N GLY A 61 11.84 -1.44 -7.39
CA GLY A 61 11.42 -0.77 -8.63
C GLY A 61 10.02 -1.21 -9.04
N PHE A 62 9.33 -0.35 -9.79
CA PHE A 62 8.11 -0.70 -10.51
C PHE A 62 8.14 -0.13 -11.93
N ALA A 63 7.39 -0.77 -12.82
CA ALA A 63 7.05 -0.25 -14.14
C ALA A 63 5.61 -0.64 -14.46
N THR A 64 4.84 0.27 -15.03
CA THR A 64 3.44 0.10 -15.41
C THR A 64 3.18 0.75 -16.76
N GLY A 65 2.34 0.13 -17.58
CA GLY A 65 1.88 0.72 -18.84
C GLY A 65 0.81 1.79 -18.62
N ALA A 66 0.48 2.51 -19.69
CA ALA A 66 -0.60 3.48 -19.70
C ALA A 66 -1.96 2.80 -19.50
N GLY A 67 -2.76 3.32 -18.57
CA GLY A 67 -4.07 2.76 -18.22
C GLY A 67 -4.01 1.45 -17.42
N GLU A 68 -2.80 0.96 -17.10
CA GLU A 68 -2.66 -0.28 -16.35
C GLU A 68 -2.81 -0.05 -14.85
N THR A 69 -3.38 -1.05 -14.18
CA THR A 69 -3.31 -1.18 -12.72
C THR A 69 -2.38 -2.32 -12.38
N ARG A 70 -1.36 -2.04 -11.57
CA ARG A 70 -0.34 -3.02 -11.19
C ARG A 70 -0.20 -3.11 -9.68
N GLY A 71 -0.15 -4.35 -9.18
CA GLY A 71 0.16 -4.67 -7.79
C GLY A 71 1.64 -4.99 -7.60
N PHE A 72 2.22 -4.55 -6.48
CA PHE A 72 3.57 -4.91 -6.05
C PHE A 72 3.69 -4.75 -4.54
N GLY A 73 4.87 -5.06 -4.01
CA GLY A 73 5.18 -4.92 -2.60
C GLY A 73 4.26 -5.74 -1.69
N GLN A 74 3.94 -6.97 -2.12
CA GLN A 74 3.02 -7.83 -1.39
C GLN A 74 3.70 -8.42 -0.15
N VAL A 75 3.00 -8.36 0.98
CA VAL A 75 3.47 -8.93 2.24
C VAL A 75 2.30 -9.53 3.04
N LEU A 76 2.57 -10.65 3.69
CA LEU A 76 1.66 -11.28 4.65
C LEU A 76 2.17 -10.99 6.05
N VAL A 77 1.32 -10.44 6.90
CA VAL A 77 1.64 -10.08 8.28
C VAL A 77 0.75 -10.88 9.21
N SER A 78 1.36 -11.74 10.03
CA SER A 78 0.66 -12.43 11.11
C SER A 78 0.33 -11.42 12.22
N VAL A 79 -0.90 -10.90 12.20
CA VAL A 79 -1.45 -9.99 13.19
C VAL A 79 -2.75 -10.56 13.73
N ALA A 80 -2.98 -10.43 15.04
CA ALA A 80 -4.27 -10.79 15.62
C ALA A 80 -5.40 -9.93 15.00
N PRO A 81 -6.66 -10.40 14.95
CA PRO A 81 -7.77 -9.63 14.38
C PRO A 81 -7.94 -8.22 14.99
N ALA A 82 -7.75 -8.12 16.32
CA ALA A 82 -7.78 -6.86 17.07
C ALA A 82 -6.41 -6.14 17.16
N GLY A 83 -5.37 -6.66 16.50
CA GLY A 83 -4.04 -6.08 16.49
C GLY A 83 -3.95 -4.85 15.57
N GLU A 84 -3.06 -3.94 15.91
CA GLU A 84 -2.86 -2.70 15.15
C GLU A 84 -1.89 -2.91 13.98
N LEU A 85 -2.23 -2.29 12.84
CA LEU A 85 -1.35 -2.18 11.68
C LEU A 85 -1.29 -0.73 11.21
N VAL A 86 -0.08 -0.18 11.20
CA VAL A 86 0.20 1.13 10.60
C VAL A 86 0.97 0.89 9.30
N LEU A 87 0.41 1.37 8.20
CA LEU A 87 0.96 1.22 6.86
C LEU A 87 1.43 2.57 6.35
N ASP A 88 2.66 2.64 5.86
CA ASP A 88 3.19 3.82 5.22
C ASP A 88 3.86 3.40 3.91
N ALA A 89 3.23 3.74 2.79
CA ALA A 89 3.78 3.48 1.46
C ALA A 89 3.97 4.78 0.69
N ARG A 90 5.08 4.83 -0.05
CA ARG A 90 5.41 5.93 -0.95
C ARG A 90 5.86 5.39 -2.29
N ILE A 91 5.56 6.13 -3.34
CA ILE A 91 6.09 5.91 -4.68
C ILE A 91 6.85 7.16 -5.12
N ALA A 92 7.94 6.95 -5.85
CA ALA A 92 8.76 8.01 -6.40
C ALA A 92 8.94 7.79 -7.90
N PHE A 93 8.59 8.80 -8.70
CA PHE A 93 8.67 8.80 -10.16
C PHE A 93 8.85 10.23 -10.66
N ASN A 94 9.57 10.43 -11.77
CA ASN A 94 9.77 11.76 -12.38
C ASN A 94 10.18 12.86 -11.37
N GLY A 95 11.00 12.52 -10.37
CA GLY A 95 11.41 13.43 -9.28
C GLY A 95 10.32 13.76 -8.24
N THR A 96 9.10 13.28 -8.42
CA THR A 96 7.97 13.44 -7.48
C THR A 96 7.88 12.24 -6.55
N THR A 97 7.63 12.50 -5.26
CA THR A 97 7.30 11.44 -4.29
C THR A 97 5.87 11.63 -3.80
N VAL A 98 5.07 10.58 -3.86
CA VAL A 98 3.66 10.58 -3.47
C VAL A 98 3.45 9.54 -2.37
N ARG A 99 2.73 9.92 -1.31
CA ARG A 99 2.25 8.97 -0.29
C ARG A 99 1.00 8.28 -0.83
N CYS A 100 0.97 6.96 -0.71
CA CYS A 100 -0.18 6.17 -1.14
C CYS A 100 -1.33 6.34 -0.15
N GLY A 101 -2.56 6.36 -0.67
CA GLY A 101 -3.76 6.23 0.15
C GLY A 101 -3.82 4.85 0.81
N HIS A 102 -4.72 4.67 1.77
CA HIS A 102 -4.95 3.40 2.44
C HIS A 102 -6.39 2.94 2.24
N GLN A 103 -6.56 1.70 1.81
CA GLN A 103 -7.86 1.06 1.65
C GLN A 103 -7.87 -0.24 2.44
N ARG A 104 -8.65 -0.28 3.52
CA ARG A 104 -8.92 -1.50 4.28
C ARG A 104 -10.14 -2.21 3.71
N THR A 105 -10.00 -3.50 3.48
CA THR A 105 -11.10 -4.41 3.13
C THR A 105 -11.20 -5.44 4.24
N ASP A 106 -12.25 -5.33 5.05
CA ASP A 106 -12.53 -6.32 6.08
C ASP A 106 -13.44 -7.40 5.48
N SER A 107 -12.99 -8.65 5.53
CA SER A 107 -13.79 -9.83 5.21
C SER A 107 -13.94 -10.62 6.51
N LEU A 108 -14.77 -10.10 7.42
CA LEU A 108 -15.14 -10.79 8.66
C LEU A 108 -16.31 -11.75 8.40
#